data_AF-A0A4R8QVX3-F1
#
_entry.id   AF-A0A4R8QVX3-F1
#
_cell.length_a   1.000
_cell.length_b   1.000
_cell.length_c   1.000
_cell.angle_alpha   90.00
_cell.angle_beta   90.00
_cell.angle_gamma   90.00
#
_symmetry.space_group_name_H-M   'P 1'
#
loop_
_entity.id
_entity.type
_entity.pdbx_description
1 polymer ?
#
loop_
_entity_poly.entity_id
_entity_poly.type
_entity_poly.pdbx_seq_one_letter_code
_entity_poly.pdbx_strand_id
1 'polypeptide(L)'
;MPPQRDDRLNAIANHGFLPRDGSNISLQILTEALNESANLHSSLSEFLGGLSLQLSTTGDPSPFHLSDIAAHGDFIEHDASLSRADAYFGDNVSFNETIWAESKSMLLANDPIPLEAFARARLARFEASEAENPEFQVTDNQRDGSLLEMAIIARLFQTNAGGASPEWIRVLFGGKASILGGMGSPKSRNYSR
;
A
#
# COMPACT_ATOMS: atom_id res chain seq x y z
N MET A 1 23.55 -18.89 -3.98
CA MET A 1 23.20 -17.49 -4.29
C MET A 1 21.69 -17.40 -4.26
N PRO A 2 21.06 -16.61 -3.37
CA PRO A 2 19.62 -16.43 -3.45
C PRO A 2 19.28 -15.48 -4.61
N PRO A 3 18.08 -15.60 -5.20
CA PRO A 3 17.71 -14.89 -6.42
C PRO A 3 17.45 -13.41 -6.13
N GLN A 4 17.90 -12.57 -7.05
CA GLN A 4 17.59 -11.13 -7.10
C GLN A 4 16.06 -10.96 -7.19
N ARG A 5 15.44 -10.42 -6.14
CA ARG A 5 14.02 -10.02 -6.13
C ARG A 5 13.99 -8.49 -6.23
N ASP A 6 13.74 -7.92 -7.40
CA ASP A 6 13.49 -6.48 -7.58
C ASP A 6 12.79 -6.19 -8.92
N ASP A 7 11.48 -6.44 -9.01
CA ASP A 7 10.82 -6.52 -10.34
C ASP A 7 9.75 -5.43 -10.60
N ARG A 8 9.49 -4.48 -9.69
CA ARG A 8 8.53 -3.38 -9.95
C ARG A 8 9.16 -1.98 -9.97
N LEU A 9 10.00 -1.64 -8.99
CA LEU A 9 10.68 -0.34 -8.96
C LEU A 9 11.79 -0.26 -10.03
N ASN A 10 12.51 -1.36 -10.25
CA ASN A 10 13.44 -1.49 -11.37
C ASN A 10 12.74 -1.37 -12.73
N ALA A 11 11.49 -1.81 -12.88
CA ALA A 11 10.76 -1.63 -14.13
C ALA A 11 10.51 -0.14 -14.41
N ILE A 12 10.06 0.63 -13.41
CA ILE A 12 9.81 2.08 -13.55
C ILE A 12 11.11 2.85 -13.84
N ALA A 13 12.23 2.49 -13.19
CA ALA A 13 13.55 3.06 -13.48
C ALA A 13 14.09 2.65 -14.87
N ASN A 14 13.91 1.39 -15.28
CA ASN A 14 14.33 0.88 -16.58
C ASN A 14 13.53 1.49 -17.74
N HIS A 15 12.28 1.87 -17.50
CA HIS A 15 11.44 2.62 -18.44
C HIS A 15 11.69 4.14 -18.42
N GLY A 16 12.59 4.62 -17.56
CA GLY A 16 13.07 6.02 -17.56
C GLY A 16 12.17 7.01 -16.84
N PHE A 17 11.15 6.55 -16.11
CA PHE A 17 10.30 7.41 -15.28
C PHE A 17 11.00 7.81 -13.98
N LEU A 18 11.93 7.00 -13.49
CA LEU A 18 12.84 7.32 -12.39
C LEU A 18 14.28 7.42 -12.92
N PRO A 19 15.20 8.06 -12.16
CA PRO A 19 16.63 7.96 -12.42
C PRO A 19 17.04 6.50 -12.64
N ARG A 20 17.75 6.23 -13.74
CA ARG A 20 18.06 4.87 -14.18
C ARG A 20 18.94 4.10 -13.20
N ASP A 21 19.72 4.82 -12.40
CA ASP A 21 20.56 4.30 -11.32
C ASP A 21 19.81 4.18 -9.98
N GLY A 22 18.50 4.48 -9.98
CA GLY A 22 17.63 4.39 -8.81
C GLY A 22 18.02 5.34 -7.67
N SER A 23 18.75 6.42 -7.94
CA SER A 23 19.34 7.27 -6.91
C SER A 23 18.80 8.69 -6.90
N ASN A 24 18.88 9.35 -5.74
CA ASN A 24 18.49 10.75 -5.54
C ASN A 24 17.04 11.07 -5.98
N ILE A 25 16.10 10.20 -5.60
CA ILE A 25 14.69 10.34 -5.93
C ILE A 25 14.05 11.28 -4.93
N SER A 26 13.65 12.46 -5.38
CA SER A 26 12.85 13.38 -4.58
C SER A 26 11.36 13.01 -4.61
N LEU A 27 10.59 13.60 -3.69
CA LEU A 27 9.14 13.43 -3.67
C LEU A 27 8.47 13.82 -4.99
N GLN A 28 8.95 14.91 -5.61
CA GLN A 28 8.45 15.39 -6.89
C GLN A 28 8.73 14.37 -7.99
N ILE A 29 9.97 13.87 -8.08
CA ILE A 29 10.37 12.87 -9.09
C ILE A 29 9.53 11.61 -8.95
N LEU A 30 9.33 11.12 -7.72
CA LEU A 30 8.48 9.95 -7.49
C LEU A 30 7.01 10.23 -7.87
N THR A 31 6.50 11.41 -7.55
CA THR A 31 5.11 11.79 -7.82
C THR A 31 4.82 11.87 -9.31
N GLU A 32 5.71 12.51 -10.07
CA GLU A 32 5.64 12.57 -11.53
C GLU A 32 5.76 11.17 -12.14
N ALA A 33 6.74 10.37 -11.71
CA ALA A 33 6.95 9.01 -12.20
C ALA A 33 5.73 8.10 -11.98
N LEU A 34 5.13 8.14 -10.79
CA LEU A 34 3.96 7.32 -10.44
C LEU A 34 2.68 7.79 -11.12
N ASN A 35 2.55 9.10 -11.36
CA ASN A 35 1.45 9.65 -12.15
C ASN A 35 1.57 9.20 -13.62
N GLU A 36 2.74 9.35 -14.22
CA GLU A 36 2.94 9.04 -15.64
C GLU A 36 2.93 7.53 -15.93
N SER A 37 3.54 6.71 -15.07
CA SER A 37 3.65 5.26 -15.30
C SER A 37 2.40 4.47 -14.89
N ALA A 38 1.67 4.94 -13.88
CA ALA A 38 0.60 4.16 -13.23
C ALA A 38 -0.69 4.96 -13.00
N ASN A 39 -0.77 6.21 -13.47
CA ASN A 39 -1.92 7.11 -13.29
C ASN A 39 -2.34 7.26 -11.82
N LEU A 40 -1.36 7.24 -10.91
CA LEU A 40 -1.60 7.42 -9.48
C LEU A 40 -1.86 8.89 -9.16
N HIS A 41 -2.87 9.12 -8.32
CA HIS A 41 -3.22 10.45 -7.85
C HIS A 41 -2.07 11.05 -7.03
N SER A 42 -1.80 12.36 -7.18
CA SER A 42 -0.64 13.01 -6.57
C SER A 42 -0.58 12.83 -5.06
N SER A 43 -1.72 12.84 -4.37
CA SER A 43 -1.78 12.63 -2.92
C SER A 43 -1.31 11.24 -2.47
N LEU A 44 -1.49 10.19 -3.29
CA LEU A 44 -0.97 8.85 -3.00
C LEU A 44 0.54 8.81 -3.22
N SER A 45 1.02 9.43 -4.28
CA SER A 45 2.46 9.47 -4.58
C SER A 45 3.25 10.34 -3.60
N GLU A 46 2.70 11.50 -3.21
CA GLU A 46 3.25 12.38 -2.17
C GLU A 46 3.33 11.66 -0.82
N PHE A 47 2.36 10.78 -0.56
CA PHE A 47 2.35 10.01 0.65
C PHE A 47 3.38 8.88 0.64
N LEU A 48 3.43 8.09 -0.43
CA LEU A 48 4.43 7.04 -0.61
C LEU A 48 5.85 7.60 -0.60
N GLY A 49 6.08 8.74 -1.26
CA GLY A 49 7.39 9.38 -1.23
C GLY A 49 7.73 9.99 0.12
N GLY A 50 6.75 10.51 0.88
CA GLY A 50 6.97 10.95 2.26
C GLY A 50 7.44 9.81 3.18
N LEU A 51 7.01 8.58 2.91
CA LEU A 51 7.50 7.39 3.61
C LEU A 51 8.91 7.02 3.14
N SER A 52 9.14 6.99 1.83
CA SER A 52 10.47 6.71 1.28
C SER A 52 11.54 7.69 1.78
N LEU A 53 11.17 8.95 2.03
CA LEU A 53 12.06 9.95 2.62
C LEU A 53 12.42 9.66 4.08
N GLN A 54 11.54 9.05 4.87
CA GLN A 54 11.86 8.63 6.24
C GLN A 54 12.89 7.48 6.26
N LEU A 55 12.99 6.75 5.16
CA LEU A 55 13.92 5.64 4.97
C LEU A 55 15.26 6.10 4.36
N SER A 56 15.38 7.38 4.01
CA SER A 56 16.53 7.90 3.28
C SER A 56 17.83 7.72 4.07
N THR A 57 18.84 7.17 3.39
CA THR A 57 20.20 7.06 3.94
C THR A 57 21.14 8.17 3.44
N THR A 58 20.62 9.12 2.64
CA THR A 58 21.40 10.17 1.97
C THR A 58 22.00 11.20 2.93
N GLY A 59 21.47 11.31 4.15
CA GLY A 59 21.80 12.39 5.09
C GLY A 59 21.12 13.73 4.75
N ASP A 60 20.30 13.78 3.70
CA ASP A 60 19.45 14.90 3.30
C ASP A 60 17.97 14.47 3.44
N PRO A 61 17.08 15.28 4.05
CA PRO A 61 15.66 14.94 4.17
C PRO A 61 14.88 14.93 2.84
N SER A 62 15.50 15.32 1.72
CA SER A 62 14.80 15.66 0.47
C SER A 62 14.83 14.58 -0.62
N PRO A 63 15.87 13.73 -0.72
CA PRO A 63 15.89 12.58 -1.62
C PRO A 63 16.05 11.24 -0.89
N PHE A 64 15.67 10.14 -1.55
CA PHE A 64 15.97 8.76 -1.13
C PHE A 64 16.51 7.95 -2.31
N HIS A 65 17.09 6.78 -2.06
CA HIS A 65 17.48 5.82 -3.09
C HIS A 65 16.48 4.66 -3.16
N LEU A 66 16.25 4.06 -4.34
CA LEU A 66 15.51 2.81 -4.44
C LEU A 66 16.15 1.71 -3.59
N SER A 67 17.48 1.74 -3.42
CA SER A 67 18.18 0.85 -2.51
C SER A 67 17.81 1.06 -1.04
N ASP A 68 17.35 2.24 -0.63
CA ASP A 68 16.86 2.46 0.75
C ASP A 68 15.54 1.71 0.98
N ILE A 69 14.68 1.68 -0.04
CA ILE A 69 13.45 0.89 -0.03
C ILE A 69 13.78 -0.61 -0.10
N ALA A 70 14.72 -1.01 -0.97
CA ALA A 70 15.10 -2.40 -1.16
C ALA A 70 15.88 -2.98 0.04
N ALA A 71 16.74 -2.18 0.69
CA ALA A 71 17.43 -2.54 1.95
C ALA A 71 16.46 -2.64 3.13
N HIS A 72 15.25 -2.10 2.96
CA HIS A 72 14.12 -2.29 3.86
C HIS A 72 13.10 -3.28 3.29
N GLY A 73 13.46 -4.08 2.29
CA GLY A 73 12.63 -5.16 1.75
C GLY A 73 12.24 -6.19 2.81
N ASP A 74 13.06 -6.35 3.86
CA ASP A 74 12.72 -7.13 5.05
C ASP A 74 11.46 -6.60 5.76
N PHE A 75 11.06 -5.34 5.59
CA PHE A 75 9.80 -4.80 6.11
C PHE A 75 8.56 -5.19 5.27
N ILE A 76 8.74 -5.50 3.97
CA ILE A 76 7.64 -5.53 2.99
C ILE A 76 6.99 -6.91 2.85
N GLU A 77 7.80 -7.98 2.82
CA GLU A 77 7.29 -9.34 2.75
C GLU A 77 7.45 -10.02 4.11
N HIS A 78 6.32 -10.36 4.70
CA HIS A 78 6.24 -10.95 6.02
C HIS A 78 4.98 -11.83 6.14
N ASP A 79 5.04 -12.85 7.00
CA ASP A 79 3.89 -13.68 7.37
C ASP A 79 2.77 -12.82 7.98
N ALA A 80 1.54 -13.32 7.98
CA ALA A 80 0.35 -12.58 8.45
C ALA A 80 -0.05 -11.39 7.56
N SER A 81 0.12 -11.54 6.25
CA SER A 81 -0.47 -10.64 5.25
C SER A 81 -2.00 -10.57 5.38
N LEU A 82 -2.59 -9.41 5.02
CA LEU A 82 -4.05 -9.22 5.05
C LEU A 82 -4.80 -10.01 3.98
N SER A 83 -4.13 -10.43 2.90
CA SER A 83 -4.78 -11.03 1.72
C SER A 83 -3.92 -12.05 0.97
N ARG A 84 -2.80 -12.50 1.55
CA ARG A 84 -1.93 -13.54 0.96
C ARG A 84 -1.62 -14.58 2.03
N ALA A 85 -1.33 -15.79 1.60
CA ALA A 85 -0.85 -16.83 2.50
C ALA A 85 0.60 -16.57 2.90
N ASP A 86 1.01 -17.18 4.01
CA ASP A 86 2.40 -17.19 4.44
C ASP A 86 3.25 -18.06 3.50
N ALA A 87 4.55 -17.75 3.43
CA ALA A 87 5.49 -18.48 2.57
C ALA A 87 5.51 -19.99 2.87
N TYR A 88 5.29 -20.38 4.13
CA TYR A 88 5.19 -21.78 4.56
C TYR A 88 4.17 -22.59 3.74
N PHE A 89 3.05 -21.98 3.36
CA PHE A 89 1.98 -22.65 2.59
C PHE A 89 2.22 -22.63 1.07
N GLY A 90 3.35 -22.09 0.61
CA GLY A 90 3.75 -22.05 -0.79
C GLY A 90 3.54 -20.68 -1.45
N ASP A 91 2.35 -20.42 -1.99
CA ASP A 91 2.08 -19.19 -2.74
C ASP A 91 1.73 -18.01 -1.81
N ASN A 92 2.73 -17.18 -1.54
CA ASN A 92 2.63 -15.96 -0.73
C ASN A 92 2.45 -14.67 -1.56
N VAL A 93 2.27 -14.77 -2.87
CA VAL A 93 2.18 -13.61 -3.77
C VAL A 93 0.74 -13.41 -4.25
N SER A 94 0.06 -14.49 -4.59
CA SER A 94 -1.30 -14.45 -5.10
C SER A 94 -2.30 -13.99 -4.04
N PHE A 95 -3.34 -13.31 -4.50
CA PHE A 95 -4.46 -12.93 -3.65
C PHE A 95 -5.21 -14.18 -3.17
N ASN A 96 -5.43 -14.27 -1.85
CA ASN A 96 -6.15 -15.34 -1.18
C ASN A 96 -7.49 -14.82 -0.64
N GLU A 97 -8.60 -15.26 -1.25
CA GLU A 97 -9.95 -14.81 -0.90
C GLU A 97 -10.36 -15.14 0.54
N THR A 98 -9.96 -16.30 1.06
CA THR A 98 -10.28 -16.73 2.43
C THR A 98 -9.61 -15.83 3.46
N ILE A 99 -8.30 -15.61 3.30
CA ILE A 99 -7.52 -14.74 4.17
C ILE A 99 -8.03 -13.29 4.10
N TRP A 100 -8.35 -12.82 2.89
CA TRP A 100 -8.94 -11.49 2.74
C TRP A 100 -10.32 -11.39 3.39
N ALA A 101 -11.16 -12.42 3.33
CA ALA A 101 -12.50 -12.38 3.92
C ALA A 101 -12.45 -12.12 5.43
N GLU A 102 -11.49 -12.70 6.15
CA GLU A 102 -11.25 -12.44 7.58
C GLU A 102 -10.88 -10.98 7.82
N SER A 103 -9.83 -10.48 7.16
CA SER A 103 -9.36 -9.09 7.27
C SER A 103 -10.47 -8.10 6.91
N LYS A 104 -11.17 -8.37 5.81
CA LYS A 104 -12.28 -7.56 5.29
C LYS A 104 -13.43 -7.47 6.29
N SER A 105 -13.73 -8.55 7.01
CA SER A 105 -14.82 -8.55 8.00
C SER A 105 -14.58 -7.53 9.13
N MET A 106 -13.31 -7.32 9.50
CA MET A 106 -12.91 -6.36 10.53
C MET A 106 -12.78 -4.95 9.96
N LEU A 107 -12.12 -4.81 8.82
CA LEU A 107 -11.90 -3.52 8.15
C LEU A 107 -13.21 -2.89 7.72
N LEU A 108 -14.13 -3.65 7.12
CA LEU A 108 -15.35 -3.11 6.53
C LEU A 108 -16.56 -3.19 7.48
N ALA A 109 -16.33 -3.40 8.77
CA ALA A 109 -17.39 -3.45 9.80
C ALA A 109 -18.06 -2.09 10.04
N ASN A 110 -17.36 -0.99 9.74
CA ASN A 110 -17.84 0.38 9.94
C ASN A 110 -17.63 1.21 8.67
N ASP A 111 -18.46 2.22 8.49
CA ASP A 111 -18.33 3.23 7.44
C ASP A 111 -18.52 4.61 8.07
N PRO A 112 -17.47 5.45 8.15
CA PRO A 112 -16.09 5.21 7.69
C PRO A 112 -15.30 4.25 8.61
N ILE A 113 -14.21 3.67 8.09
CA ILE A 113 -13.40 2.68 8.79
C ILE A 113 -12.50 3.35 9.85
N PRO A 114 -12.65 3.05 11.14
CA PRO A 114 -11.78 3.62 12.17
C PRO A 114 -10.36 3.04 12.09
N LEU A 115 -9.34 3.79 12.52
CA LEU A 115 -7.94 3.33 12.52
C LEU A 115 -7.77 2.02 13.31
N GLU A 116 -8.52 1.89 14.40
CA GLU A 116 -8.58 0.72 15.27
C GLU A 116 -9.03 -0.54 14.52
N ALA A 117 -9.81 -0.43 13.43
CA ALA A 117 -10.17 -1.59 12.61
C ALA A 117 -8.96 -2.15 11.85
N PHE A 118 -8.02 -1.30 11.41
CA PHE A 118 -6.80 -1.74 10.74
C PHE A 118 -5.85 -2.44 11.73
N ALA A 119 -5.68 -1.88 12.93
CA ALA A 119 -4.87 -2.51 13.98
C ALA A 119 -5.44 -3.88 14.38
N ARG A 120 -6.77 -3.98 14.56
CA ARG A 120 -7.44 -5.25 14.86
C ARG A 120 -7.27 -6.28 13.74
N ALA A 121 -7.44 -5.88 12.48
CA ALA A 121 -7.24 -6.78 11.35
C ALA A 121 -5.80 -7.32 11.29
N ARG A 122 -4.79 -6.46 11.51
CA ARG A 122 -3.39 -6.89 11.53
C ARG A 122 -3.09 -7.84 12.69
N LEU A 123 -3.58 -7.51 13.90
CA LEU A 123 -3.39 -8.38 15.06
C LEU A 123 -4.02 -9.76 14.84
N ALA A 124 -5.26 -9.82 14.34
CA ALA A 124 -5.92 -11.08 14.07
C ALA A 124 -5.19 -11.92 13.02
N ARG A 125 -4.58 -11.28 12.00
CA ARG A 125 -3.73 -12.01 11.04
C ARG A 125 -2.48 -12.57 11.69
N PHE A 126 -1.84 -11.85 12.61
CA PHE A 126 -0.71 -12.39 13.36
C PHE A 126 -1.12 -13.59 14.20
N GLU A 127 -2.24 -13.49 14.94
CA GLU A 127 -2.74 -14.58 15.78
C GLU A 127 -3.10 -15.82 14.94
N ALA A 128 -3.77 -15.65 13.80
CA ALA A 128 -4.12 -16.75 12.91
C ALA A 128 -2.89 -17.41 12.27
N SER A 129 -1.95 -16.59 11.78
CA SER A 129 -0.69 -17.05 11.20
C SER A 129 0.15 -17.81 12.22
N GLU A 130 0.33 -17.28 13.43
CA GLU A 130 1.05 -17.95 14.53
C GLU A 130 0.40 -19.29 14.95
N ALA A 131 -0.93 -19.38 14.87
CA ALA A 131 -1.66 -20.60 15.22
C ALA A 131 -1.59 -21.69 14.14
N GLU A 132 -1.50 -21.32 12.86
CA GLU A 132 -1.60 -22.23 11.72
C GLU A 132 -0.26 -22.54 11.04
N ASN A 133 0.70 -21.62 11.10
CA ASN A 133 2.02 -21.73 10.49
C ASN A 133 3.07 -22.15 11.55
N PRO A 134 3.55 -23.40 11.55
CA PRO A 134 4.56 -23.86 12.51
C PRO A 134 5.96 -23.22 12.29
N GLU A 135 6.16 -22.54 11.16
CA GLU A 135 7.37 -21.77 10.85
C GLU A 135 7.12 -20.26 10.92
N PHE A 136 6.03 -19.83 11.58
CA PHE A 136 5.68 -18.42 11.70
C PHE A 136 6.86 -17.59 12.20
N GLN A 137 7.27 -16.62 11.39
CA GLN A 137 8.38 -15.75 11.73
C GLN A 137 8.11 -14.32 11.28
N VAL A 138 8.08 -13.42 12.27
CA VAL A 138 7.98 -11.97 12.05
C VAL A 138 8.95 -11.30 13.01
N THR A 139 9.89 -10.52 12.48
CA THR A 139 10.80 -9.69 13.29
C THR A 139 10.08 -8.49 13.91
N ASP A 140 10.65 -7.89 14.95
CA ASP A 140 10.08 -6.66 15.54
C ASP A 140 9.95 -5.53 14.50
N ASN A 141 10.93 -5.40 13.61
CA ASN A 141 10.88 -4.42 12.51
C ASN A 141 9.74 -4.70 11.52
N GLN A 142 9.52 -5.97 11.15
CA GLN A 142 8.38 -6.35 10.30
C GLN A 142 7.04 -6.09 11.00
N ARG A 143 6.96 -6.36 12.30
CA ARG A 143 5.76 -6.09 13.09
C ARG A 143 5.47 -4.59 13.12
N ASP A 144 6.44 -3.75 13.44
CA ASP A 144 6.30 -2.30 13.47
C ASP A 144 6.00 -1.72 12.08
N GLY A 145 6.70 -2.21 11.05
CA GLY A 145 6.44 -1.87 9.65
C GLY A 145 5.02 -2.19 9.24
N SER A 146 4.52 -3.38 9.56
CA SER A 146 3.17 -3.81 9.21
C SER A 146 2.06 -2.97 9.86
N LEU A 147 2.32 -2.41 11.05
CA LEU A 147 1.41 -1.50 11.76
C LEU A 147 1.48 -0.10 11.16
N LEU A 148 2.67 0.34 10.76
CA LEU A 148 2.86 1.57 10.02
C LEU A 148 2.11 1.50 8.68
N GLU A 149 2.20 0.40 7.93
CA GLU A 149 1.41 0.15 6.71
C GLU A 149 -0.10 0.31 6.94
N MET A 150 -0.61 -0.17 8.08
CA MET A 150 -2.01 -0.04 8.44
C MET A 150 -2.42 1.42 8.68
N ALA A 151 -1.63 2.16 9.45
CA ALA A 151 -1.85 3.58 9.66
C ALA A 151 -1.77 4.37 8.34
N ILE A 152 -0.88 3.94 7.45
CA ILE A 152 -0.69 4.49 6.11
C ILE A 152 -1.94 4.32 5.26
N ILE A 153 -2.43 3.09 5.11
CA ILE A 153 -3.63 2.81 4.32
C ILE A 153 -4.84 3.56 4.90
N ALA A 154 -4.97 3.60 6.23
CA ALA A 154 -6.06 4.31 6.90
C ALA A 154 -6.04 5.81 6.61
N ARG A 155 -4.87 6.44 6.66
CA ARG A 155 -4.71 7.88 6.40
C ARG A 155 -4.87 8.24 4.93
N LEU A 156 -4.33 7.40 4.04
CA LEU A 156 -4.42 7.60 2.59
C LEU A 156 -5.86 7.69 2.11
N PHE A 157 -6.74 6.83 2.62
CA PHE A 157 -8.14 6.77 2.22
C PHE A 157 -9.07 7.51 3.19
N GLN A 158 -8.55 8.42 3.99
CA GLN A 158 -9.34 9.13 4.99
C GLN A 158 -10.47 9.95 4.35
N THR A 159 -11.64 9.90 4.98
CA THR A 159 -12.82 10.67 4.59
C THR A 159 -12.93 11.95 5.42
N ASN A 160 -13.71 12.92 4.92
CA ASN A 160 -14.04 14.14 5.66
C ASN A 160 -14.88 13.88 6.93
N ALA A 161 -15.49 12.70 7.06
CA ALA A 161 -16.28 12.29 8.22
C ALA A 161 -15.42 11.63 9.33
N GLY A 162 -14.08 11.59 9.16
CA GLY A 162 -13.19 10.75 9.97
C GLY A 162 -13.06 9.34 9.40
N GLY A 163 -12.03 8.58 9.79
CA GLY A 163 -11.81 7.20 9.31
C GLY A 163 -11.58 7.05 7.79
N ALA A 164 -11.27 5.84 7.33
CA ALA A 164 -10.95 5.51 5.94
C ALA A 164 -12.19 5.07 5.12
N SER A 165 -12.17 5.29 3.81
CA SER A 165 -13.25 4.91 2.88
C SER A 165 -13.31 3.39 2.65
N PRO A 166 -14.44 2.72 2.95
CA PRO A 166 -14.62 1.31 2.60
C PRO A 166 -14.54 1.02 1.11
N GLU A 167 -14.94 1.97 0.26
CA GLU A 167 -14.85 1.82 -1.18
C GLU A 167 -13.40 1.69 -1.64
N TRP A 168 -12.54 2.62 -1.19
CA TRP A 168 -11.14 2.60 -1.58
C TRP A 168 -10.37 1.40 -1.01
N ILE A 169 -10.73 0.92 0.19
CA ILE A 169 -10.20 -0.34 0.71
C ILE A 169 -10.60 -1.53 -0.17
N ARG A 170 -11.85 -1.59 -0.66
CA ARG A 170 -12.23 -2.64 -1.62
C ARG A 170 -11.39 -2.55 -2.89
N VAL A 171 -11.18 -1.35 -3.44
CA VAL A 171 -10.37 -1.15 -4.65
C VAL A 171 -8.93 -1.61 -4.46
N LEU A 172 -8.31 -1.25 -3.33
CA LEU A 172 -6.93 -1.63 -3.02
C LEU A 172 -6.71 -3.15 -3.07
N PHE A 173 -7.70 -3.93 -2.61
CA PHE A 173 -7.66 -5.39 -2.56
C PHE A 173 -8.42 -6.07 -3.72
N GLY A 174 -8.56 -5.37 -4.86
CA GLY A 174 -9.07 -5.98 -6.11
C GLY A 174 -10.59 -5.95 -6.31
N GLY A 175 -11.33 -5.28 -5.43
CA GLY A 175 -12.75 -4.97 -5.62
C GLY A 175 -12.97 -3.86 -6.65
N LYS A 176 -14.12 -3.87 -7.34
CA LYS A 176 -14.48 -2.77 -8.27
C LYS A 176 -14.99 -1.56 -7.48
N ALA A 177 -14.52 -0.36 -7.83
CA ALA A 177 -15.10 0.91 -7.37
C ALA A 177 -16.55 1.03 -7.88
N SER A 178 -17.46 1.54 -7.06
CA SER A 178 -18.83 1.83 -7.48
C SER A 178 -18.93 3.31 -7.81
N ILE A 179 -18.51 3.68 -9.02
CA ILE A 179 -18.51 5.08 -9.50
C ILE A 179 -19.93 5.55 -9.80
N LEU A 180 -20.85 5.56 -8.84
CA LEU A 180 -22.17 6.20 -8.97
C LEU A 180 -22.72 6.59 -7.59
N GLY A 181 -22.49 7.85 -7.19
CA GLY A 181 -23.13 8.42 -6.02
C GLY A 181 -22.56 9.78 -5.58
N GLY A 182 -22.47 10.78 -6.47
CA GLY A 182 -22.05 12.10 -6.00
C GLY A 182 -21.90 13.24 -7.01
N MET A 183 -21.78 12.98 -8.32
CA MET A 183 -21.78 14.07 -9.30
C MET A 183 -23.15 14.17 -9.96
N GLY A 184 -23.98 15.07 -9.44
CA GLY A 184 -25.13 15.55 -10.18
C GLY A 184 -24.68 16.05 -11.55
N SER A 185 -25.28 15.52 -12.61
CA SER A 185 -24.99 15.92 -13.98
C SER A 185 -25.11 17.45 -14.12
N PRO A 186 -24.14 18.15 -14.73
CA PRO A 186 -24.32 19.54 -15.10
C PRO A 186 -25.49 19.61 -16.08
N LYS A 187 -26.55 20.34 -15.73
CA LYS A 187 -27.64 20.65 -16.66
C LYS A 187 -27.02 21.29 -17.90
N SER A 188 -27.23 20.67 -19.06
CA SER A 188 -26.88 21.22 -20.37
C SER A 188 -27.51 22.61 -20.53
N ARG A 189 -26.68 23.66 -20.58
CA ARG A 189 -27.12 24.97 -21.09
C ARG A 189 -27.08 24.91 -22.61
N ASN A 190 -28.26 24.92 -23.22
CA ASN A 190 -28.42 25.15 -24.66
C ASN A 190 -27.95 26.57 -24.98
N TYR A 191 -27.00 26.71 -25.91
CA TYR A 191 -26.82 27.94 -26.68
C TYR A 191 -27.32 27.67 -28.09
N SER A 192 -28.48 28.24 -28.42
CA SER A 192 -28.92 28.38 -29.81
C SER A 192 -28.18 29.54 -30.47
N ARG A 193 -27.87 29.36 -31.75
CA ARG A 193 -27.23 30.35 -32.64
C ARG A 193 -28.04 31.64 -32.77
#